data_AF-A0A7I8DQA3-F1
#
_entry.id   AF-A0A7I8DQA3-F1
#
_cell.length_a   1.000
_cell.length_b   1.000
_cell.length_c   1.000
_cell.angle_alpha   90.00
_cell.angle_beta   90.00
_cell.angle_gamma   90.00
#
_symmetry.space_group_name_H-M   'P 1'
#
loop_
_entity.id
_entity.type
_entity.pdbx_description
1 polymer ?
#
loop_
_entity_poly.entity_id
_entity_poly.type
_entity_poly.pdbx_seq_one_letter_code
_entity_poly.pdbx_strand_id
1 'polypeptide(L)'
;MKNIGTDNKNMNNSYKKNTTTKAIGKTTQSIHKNSQNINNKKKIQNTVPASDPITDWFFMSPSEITAKEFSTFISSLNLGEIDLWEEMDILSLQLEDKTSIDFEGLKDGFPDKKDRLFLEENGYKTVFSVTLSNDSKQTREMFNAILEHFPGGFYADTADFKPSILGRR
;
A
#
# COMPACT_ATOMS: atom_id res chain seq x y z
N MET A 1 -34.59 37.28 12.34
CA MET A 1 -35.49 36.13 12.07
C MET A 1 -35.25 35.63 10.64
N LYS A 2 -35.02 34.32 10.49
CA LYS A 2 -35.26 33.46 9.31
C LYS A 2 -34.42 33.66 8.03
N ASN A 3 -33.33 32.91 7.94
CA ASN A 3 -33.12 31.72 7.09
C ASN A 3 -33.50 31.64 5.59
N ILE A 4 -32.47 31.22 4.82
CA ILE A 4 -32.39 30.17 3.77
C ILE A 4 -32.72 30.56 2.31
N GLY A 5 -31.76 30.24 1.42
CA GLY A 5 -32.08 29.68 0.11
C GLY A 5 -31.04 29.92 -0.99
N THR A 6 -29.96 29.11 -1.05
CA THR A 6 -29.25 28.88 -2.32
C THR A 6 -28.88 27.41 -2.47
N ASP A 7 -29.80 26.71 -3.13
CA ASP A 7 -29.62 25.73 -4.22
C ASP A 7 -28.45 24.73 -4.19
N ASN A 8 -28.83 23.51 -3.81
CA ASN A 8 -28.20 22.26 -4.23
C ASN A 8 -28.29 22.08 -5.76
N LYS A 9 -27.14 22.15 -6.46
CA LYS A 9 -27.04 21.57 -7.80
C LYS A 9 -26.73 20.07 -7.69
N ASN A 10 -27.81 19.32 -7.82
CA ASN A 10 -27.85 17.90 -8.12
C ASN A 10 -27.32 17.67 -9.55
N MET A 11 -26.16 17.01 -9.71
CA MET A 11 -25.76 16.42 -10.98
C MET A 11 -25.55 14.92 -10.79
N ASN A 12 -26.63 14.20 -11.04
CA ASN A 12 -26.61 12.81 -11.46
C ASN A 12 -25.74 12.70 -12.72
N ASN A 13 -24.74 11.82 -12.71
CA ASN A 13 -24.40 11.11 -13.93
C ASN A 13 -24.08 9.66 -13.64
N SER A 14 -25.04 8.83 -14.02
CA SER A 14 -25.00 7.37 -14.09
C SER A 14 -23.93 6.91 -15.08
N TYR A 15 -22.92 6.19 -14.59
CA TYR A 15 -21.96 5.54 -15.47
C TYR A 15 -22.59 4.29 -16.10
N LYS A 16 -22.74 4.34 -17.43
CA LYS A 16 -23.19 3.25 -18.29
C LYS A 16 -22.14 2.14 -18.33
N LYS A 17 -22.57 0.91 -18.05
CA LYS A 17 -21.83 -0.33 -18.32
C LYS A 17 -21.80 -0.59 -19.82
N ASN A 18 -20.62 -0.78 -20.39
CA ASN A 18 -20.40 -1.31 -21.72
C ASN A 18 -19.81 -2.72 -21.61
N THR A 19 -20.71 -3.69 -21.73
CA THR A 19 -20.43 -5.11 -21.96
C THR A 19 -20.20 -5.33 -23.45
N THR A 20 -19.01 -5.83 -23.83
CA THR A 20 -18.78 -6.35 -25.18
C THR A 20 -19.02 -7.86 -25.18
N THR A 21 -20.05 -8.25 -25.91
CA THR A 21 -20.41 -9.61 -26.28
C THR A 21 -19.46 -10.16 -27.35
N LYS A 22 -19.04 -11.43 -27.20
CA LYS A 22 -18.79 -12.34 -28.33
C LYS A 22 -19.42 -13.69 -28.01
N ALA A 23 -20.38 -14.09 -28.84
CA ALA A 23 -21.00 -15.40 -28.86
C ALA A 23 -20.50 -16.15 -30.10
N ILE A 24 -20.35 -17.48 -30.00
CA ILE A 24 -21.02 -18.52 -30.83
C ILE A 24 -20.28 -19.86 -30.64
N GLY A 25 -21.05 -20.90 -30.31
CA GLY A 25 -20.62 -22.30 -30.30
C GLY A 25 -21.64 -23.20 -29.60
N LYS A 26 -22.74 -23.52 -30.29
CA LYS A 26 -23.78 -24.47 -29.83
C LYS A 26 -23.30 -25.91 -30.04
N THR A 27 -23.52 -26.80 -29.07
CA THR A 27 -23.99 -28.19 -29.32
C THR A 27 -24.68 -28.71 -28.05
N THR A 28 -25.85 -29.28 -28.26
CA THR A 28 -26.83 -29.84 -27.32
C THR A 28 -26.45 -31.22 -26.78
N GLN A 29 -26.80 -31.54 -25.53
CA GLN A 29 -27.62 -32.72 -25.19
C GLN A 29 -28.06 -32.71 -23.72
N SER A 30 -29.33 -33.07 -23.54
CA SER A 30 -30.15 -33.11 -22.33
C SER A 30 -30.09 -34.46 -21.62
N ILE A 31 -30.02 -34.50 -20.28
CA ILE A 31 -30.50 -35.63 -19.45
C ILE A 31 -31.21 -35.14 -18.18
N HIS A 32 -32.28 -35.86 -17.85
CA HIS A 32 -33.30 -35.71 -16.81
C HIS A 32 -32.84 -35.71 -15.33
N LYS A 33 -33.67 -35.01 -14.51
CA LYS A 33 -34.16 -35.28 -13.13
C LYS A 33 -33.29 -36.14 -12.19
N ASN A 34 -32.97 -35.64 -10.99
CA ASN A 34 -33.73 -35.96 -9.77
C ASN A 34 -33.30 -35.12 -8.55
N SER A 35 -34.26 -34.90 -7.66
CA SER A 35 -34.13 -34.40 -6.30
C SER A 35 -33.11 -35.21 -5.47
N GLN A 36 -32.25 -34.54 -4.70
CA GLN A 36 -32.13 -34.79 -3.26
C GLN A 36 -31.40 -33.64 -2.55
N ASN A 37 -32.07 -33.14 -1.52
CA ASN A 37 -31.50 -32.30 -0.46
C ASN A 37 -30.35 -33.04 0.23
N ILE A 38 -29.20 -32.39 0.33
CA ILE A 38 -28.21 -32.71 1.36
C ILE A 38 -27.66 -31.41 1.93
N ASN A 39 -28.21 -31.05 3.09
CA ASN A 39 -27.69 -30.05 4.00
C ASN A 39 -26.29 -30.46 4.44
N ASN A 40 -25.26 -29.94 3.77
CA ASN A 40 -23.91 -29.89 4.29
C ASN A 40 -23.45 -28.44 4.23
N LYS A 41 -23.86 -27.64 5.22
CA LYS A 41 -23.16 -26.40 5.58
C LYS A 41 -21.78 -26.81 6.13
N LYS A 42 -20.86 -27.18 5.24
CA LYS A 42 -19.44 -27.01 5.53
C LYS A 42 -19.25 -25.51 5.73
N LYS A 43 -18.92 -25.10 6.95
CA LYS A 43 -18.31 -23.79 7.20
C LYS A 43 -17.13 -23.71 6.24
N ILE A 44 -17.30 -22.99 5.14
CA ILE A 44 -16.18 -22.48 4.36
C ILE A 44 -15.55 -21.48 5.33
N GLN A 45 -14.58 -21.97 6.10
CA GLN A 45 -13.59 -21.07 6.68
C GLN A 45 -12.95 -20.47 5.44
N ASN A 46 -13.26 -19.20 5.15
CA ASN A 46 -12.48 -18.41 4.22
C ASN A 46 -11.09 -18.28 4.86
N THR A 47 -10.28 -19.33 4.79
CA THR A 47 -8.84 -19.20 4.89
C THR A 47 -8.49 -18.45 3.63
N VAL A 48 -8.44 -17.12 3.74
CA VAL A 48 -7.70 -16.30 2.78
C VAL A 48 -6.37 -17.01 2.63
N PRO A 49 -5.97 -17.45 1.42
CA PRO A 49 -4.63 -17.97 1.20
C PRO A 49 -3.67 -16.97 1.83
N ALA A 50 -2.69 -17.43 2.61
CA ALA A 50 -1.64 -16.53 3.08
C ALA A 50 -1.08 -15.86 1.82
N SER A 51 -1.42 -14.58 1.62
CA SER A 51 -0.92 -13.81 0.50
C SER A 51 0.58 -13.75 0.65
N ASP A 52 1.30 -13.77 -0.47
CA ASP A 52 2.75 -13.60 -0.45
C ASP A 52 3.11 -12.37 0.40
N PRO A 53 4.24 -12.43 1.15
CA PRO A 53 4.68 -11.31 1.97
C PRO A 53 4.86 -10.06 1.10
N ILE A 54 4.43 -8.91 1.63
CA ILE A 54 4.55 -7.64 0.91
C ILE A 54 5.98 -7.14 1.10
N THR A 55 6.71 -7.07 0.00
CA THR A 55 8.11 -6.63 -0.04
C THR A 55 8.28 -5.18 -0.47
N ASP A 56 7.29 -4.63 -1.17
CA ASP A 56 7.34 -3.28 -1.71
C ASP A 56 6.41 -2.35 -0.93
N TRP A 57 6.98 -1.27 -0.42
CA TRP A 57 6.34 -0.32 0.47
C TRP A 57 6.69 1.12 0.06
N PHE A 58 5.89 2.08 0.49
CA PHE A 58 6.23 3.50 0.49
C PHE A 58 6.21 4.02 1.91
N PHE A 59 7.27 4.70 2.32
CA PHE A 59 7.20 5.59 3.48
C PHE A 59 6.75 6.97 3.01
N MET A 60 5.70 7.52 3.60
CA MET A 60 5.17 8.84 3.27
C MET A 60 5.06 9.70 4.53
N SER A 61 5.59 10.92 4.48
CA SER A 61 5.64 11.84 5.63
C SER A 61 5.17 13.25 5.26
N PRO A 62 4.43 13.95 6.16
CA PRO A 62 4.11 15.37 5.99
C PRO A 62 5.31 16.28 6.29
N SER A 63 6.40 15.74 6.82
CA SER A 63 7.66 16.43 7.03
C SER A 63 8.60 16.22 5.85
N GLU A 64 9.50 17.18 5.61
CA GLU A 64 10.63 17.00 4.72
C GLU A 64 11.71 16.21 5.47
N ILE A 65 12.00 15.00 4.98
CA ILE A 65 12.97 14.06 5.55
C ILE A 65 13.85 13.55 4.41
N THR A 66 15.16 13.49 4.65
CA THR A 66 16.18 12.99 3.72
C THR A 66 16.69 11.60 4.11
N ALA A 67 17.29 10.88 3.16
CA ALA A 67 17.93 9.58 3.40
C ALA A 67 19.06 9.69 4.44
N LYS A 68 19.72 10.85 4.51
CA LYS A 68 20.74 11.15 5.53
C LYS A 68 20.17 11.20 6.95
N GLU A 69 19.00 11.80 7.12
CA GLU A 69 18.31 11.84 8.42
C GLU A 69 17.82 10.45 8.83
N PHE A 70 17.26 9.69 7.88
CA PHE A 70 16.93 8.27 8.08
C PHE A 70 18.16 7.46 8.47
N SER A 71 19.26 7.60 7.74
CA SER A 71 20.53 6.92 8.02
C SER A 71 21.01 7.21 9.43
N THR A 72 21.03 8.49 9.83
CA THR A 72 21.45 8.91 11.18
C THR A 72 20.63 8.23 12.28
N PHE A 73 19.30 8.20 12.12
CA PHE A 73 18.42 7.54 13.08
C PHE A 73 18.62 6.01 13.07
N ILE A 74 18.60 5.38 11.89
CA ILE A 74 18.70 3.92 11.76
C ILE A 74 20.06 3.41 12.26
N SER A 75 21.16 4.14 12.02
CA SER A 75 22.48 3.82 12.59
C SER A 75 22.46 3.79 14.11
N SER A 76 21.67 4.65 14.77
CA SER A 76 21.56 4.66 16.23
C SER A 76 20.88 3.40 16.80
N LEU A 77 20.12 2.67 15.97
CA LEU A 77 19.46 1.42 16.36
C LEU A 77 20.41 0.21 16.31
N ASN A 78 21.59 0.35 15.69
CA ASN A 78 22.61 -0.70 15.57
C ASN A 78 22.05 -2.06 15.07
N LEU A 79 21.27 -2.01 13.99
CA LEU A 79 20.55 -3.17 13.44
C LEU A 79 21.34 -3.97 12.39
N GLY A 80 22.41 -3.39 11.85
CA GLY A 80 23.16 -3.97 10.73
C GLY A 80 24.06 -2.97 10.01
N GLU A 81 24.50 -3.34 8.81
CA GLU A 81 25.37 -2.52 7.95
C GLU A 81 24.55 -1.54 7.12
N ILE A 82 25.01 -0.30 7.02
CA ILE A 82 24.30 0.80 6.37
C ILE A 82 25.18 1.41 5.28
N ASP A 83 24.61 1.52 4.08
CA ASP A 83 25.19 2.25 2.95
C ASP A 83 24.29 3.43 2.58
N LEU A 84 24.86 4.65 2.59
CA LEU A 84 24.16 5.88 2.24
C LEU A 84 24.76 6.48 0.96
N TRP A 85 23.91 6.67 -0.05
CA TRP A 85 24.22 7.46 -1.25
C TRP A 85 23.46 8.80 -1.20
N GLU A 86 24.02 9.76 -0.45
CA GLU A 86 23.37 11.04 -0.13
C GLU A 86 22.94 11.84 -1.38
N GLU A 87 23.75 11.83 -2.45
CA GLU A 87 23.44 12.56 -3.68
C GLU A 87 22.17 12.06 -4.38
N MET A 88 21.94 10.74 -4.30
CA MET A 88 20.79 10.06 -4.88
C MET A 88 19.59 10.00 -3.92
N ASP A 89 19.79 10.41 -2.65
CA ASP A 89 18.80 10.24 -1.58
C ASP A 89 18.39 8.77 -1.39
N ILE A 90 19.38 7.87 -1.44
CA ILE A 90 19.21 6.41 -1.29
C ILE A 90 19.94 5.93 -0.05
N LEU A 91 19.28 5.07 0.74
CA LEU A 91 19.82 4.38 1.91
C LEU A 91 19.56 2.88 1.78
N SER A 92 20.59 2.05 1.92
CA SER A 92 20.47 0.60 2.02
C SER A 92 20.88 0.13 3.43
N LEU A 93 20.13 -0.82 3.97
CA LEU A 93 20.41 -1.48 5.25
C LEU A 93 20.42 -2.99 5.03
N GLN A 94 21.49 -3.65 5.45
CA GLN A 94 21.54 -5.10 5.58
C GLN A 94 21.46 -5.49 7.04
N LEU A 95 20.35 -6.12 7.43
CA LEU A 95 20.14 -6.64 8.79
C LEU A 95 21.03 -7.86 9.07
N GLU A 96 21.22 -8.18 10.35
CA GLU A 96 21.98 -9.38 10.79
C GLU A 96 21.45 -10.69 10.18
N ASP A 97 20.14 -10.79 9.94
CA ASP A 97 19.49 -11.95 9.30
C ASP A 97 19.65 -11.99 7.78
N LYS A 98 20.47 -11.08 7.22
CA LYS A 98 20.72 -10.85 5.79
C LYS A 98 19.53 -10.32 5.00
N THR A 99 18.46 -9.88 5.67
CA THR A 99 17.40 -9.11 5.01
C THR A 99 17.98 -7.78 4.56
N SER A 100 17.84 -7.46 3.26
CA SER A 100 18.17 -6.14 2.73
C SER A 100 16.93 -5.27 2.69
N ILE A 101 17.12 -4.00 3.02
CA ILE A 101 16.08 -2.98 3.02
C ILE A 101 16.64 -1.73 2.33
N ASP A 102 16.03 -1.35 1.22
CA ASP A 102 16.43 -0.18 0.45
C ASP A 102 15.37 0.91 0.57
N PHE A 103 15.79 2.14 0.84
CA PHE A 103 14.98 3.34 0.84
C PHE A 103 15.47 4.26 -0.28
N GLU A 104 14.64 4.52 -1.28
CA GLU A 104 14.95 5.41 -2.41
C GLU A 104 14.01 6.61 -2.42
N GLY A 105 14.57 7.81 -2.28
CA GLY A 105 13.81 9.05 -2.25
C GLY A 105 13.21 9.40 -3.61
N LEU A 106 11.90 9.60 -3.66
CA LEU A 106 11.18 10.01 -4.88
C LEU A 106 11.13 11.55 -4.97
N LYS A 107 12.25 12.18 -5.36
CA LYS A 107 12.38 13.65 -5.44
C LYS A 107 11.33 14.32 -6.33
N ASP A 108 10.93 13.67 -7.42
CA ASP A 108 9.91 14.18 -8.36
C ASP A 108 8.49 13.65 -8.06
N GLY A 109 8.32 12.91 -6.96
CA GLY A 109 7.09 12.22 -6.60
C GLY A 109 6.72 11.09 -7.56
N PHE A 110 5.44 10.70 -7.57
CA PHE A 110 4.96 9.61 -8.42
C PHE A 110 4.79 10.01 -9.89
N PRO A 111 5.06 9.11 -10.85
CA PRO A 111 4.76 9.34 -12.27
C PRO A 111 3.25 9.51 -12.54
N ASP A 112 2.41 8.73 -11.86
CA ASP A 112 0.95 8.74 -12.06
C ASP A 112 0.29 9.97 -11.41
N LYS A 113 -0.69 10.55 -12.11
CA LYS A 113 -1.38 11.76 -11.65
C LYS A 113 -2.23 11.51 -10.41
N LYS A 114 -2.86 10.33 -10.29
CA LYS A 114 -3.72 10.00 -9.14
C LYS A 114 -2.88 9.87 -7.87
N ASP A 115 -1.71 9.25 -7.98
CA ASP A 115 -0.83 9.07 -6.84
C ASP A 115 -0.26 10.41 -6.36
N ARG A 116 0.08 11.33 -7.27
CA ARG A 116 0.43 12.70 -6.89
C ARG A 116 -0.71 13.43 -6.19
N LEU A 117 -1.93 13.33 -6.69
CA LEU A 117 -3.11 13.92 -6.02
C LEU A 117 -3.31 13.35 -4.62
N PHE A 118 -3.08 12.04 -4.43
CA PHE A 118 -3.13 11.42 -3.11
C PHE A 118 -2.09 12.03 -2.16
N LEU A 119 -0.86 12.26 -2.61
CA LEU A 119 0.17 12.94 -1.79
C LEU A 119 -0.25 14.36 -1.41
N GLU A 120 -0.73 15.14 -2.38
CA GLU A 120 -1.17 16.53 -2.18
C GLU A 120 -2.36 16.62 -1.20
N GLU A 121 -3.40 15.81 -1.40
CA GLU A 121 -4.60 15.80 -0.56
C GLU A 121 -4.31 15.40 0.89
N ASN A 122 -3.31 14.54 1.11
CA ASN A 122 -2.89 14.10 2.44
C ASN A 122 -1.74 14.94 3.03
N GLY A 123 -1.23 15.92 2.28
CA GLY A 123 -0.18 16.83 2.73
C GLY A 123 1.19 16.19 2.90
N TYR A 124 1.49 15.13 2.13
CA TYR A 124 2.80 14.48 2.16
C TYR A 124 3.85 15.29 1.40
N LYS A 125 5.04 15.41 1.98
CA LYS A 125 6.19 16.15 1.44
C LYS A 125 7.36 15.26 1.09
N THR A 126 7.51 14.15 1.80
CA THR A 126 8.55 13.14 1.54
C THR A 126 7.91 11.81 1.19
N VAL A 127 8.48 11.14 0.18
CA VAL A 127 8.18 9.77 -0.18
C VAL A 127 9.48 9.01 -0.39
N PHE A 128 9.63 7.88 0.30
CA PHE A 128 10.64 6.86 -0.03
C PHE A 128 9.93 5.64 -0.59
N SER A 129 10.41 5.13 -1.74
CA SER A 129 10.18 3.73 -2.12
C SER A 129 11.01 2.85 -1.21
N VAL A 130 10.40 1.79 -0.66
CA VAL A 130 10.99 0.91 0.34
C VAL A 130 10.88 -0.53 -0.13
N THR A 131 12.02 -1.14 -0.46
CA THR A 131 12.08 -2.50 -1.00
C THR A 131 12.73 -3.43 0.02
N LEU A 132 12.08 -4.55 0.29
CA LEU A 132 12.52 -5.56 1.23
C LEU A 132 12.87 -6.86 0.49
N SER A 133 13.99 -7.49 0.82
CA SER A 133 14.23 -8.86 0.35
C SER A 133 13.30 -9.87 1.04
N ASN A 134 12.83 -9.56 2.24
CA ASN A 134 11.96 -10.40 3.05
C ASN A 134 11.17 -9.57 4.07
N ASP A 135 9.90 -9.91 4.28
CA ASP A 135 9.08 -9.35 5.35
C ASP A 135 9.30 -10.12 6.65
N SER A 136 10.22 -9.63 7.49
CA SER A 136 10.56 -10.25 8.76
C SER A 136 10.01 -9.46 9.96
N LYS A 137 9.96 -10.10 11.13
CA LYS A 137 9.61 -9.42 12.39
C LYS A 137 10.53 -8.23 12.66
N GLN A 138 11.82 -8.35 12.35
CA GLN A 138 12.82 -7.31 12.57
C GLN A 138 12.57 -6.11 11.65
N THR A 139 12.20 -6.33 10.38
CA THR A 139 11.76 -5.27 9.46
C THR A 139 10.55 -4.51 10.01
N ARG A 140 9.56 -5.24 10.55
CA ARG A 140 8.37 -4.61 11.16
C ARG A 140 8.69 -3.82 12.41
N GLU A 141 9.60 -4.30 13.24
CA GLU A 141 10.09 -3.56 14.42
C GLU A 141 10.84 -2.29 14.02
N MET A 142 11.67 -2.34 12.98
CA MET A 142 12.33 -1.16 12.42
C MET A 142 11.33 -0.13 11.88
N PHE A 143 10.30 -0.57 11.14
CA PHE A 143 9.25 0.34 10.66
C PHE A 143 8.55 1.05 11.83
N ASN A 144 8.25 0.32 12.91
CA ASN A 144 7.68 0.94 14.10
C ASN A 144 8.65 1.94 14.75
N ALA A 145 9.94 1.62 14.87
CA ALA A 145 10.93 2.55 15.42
C ALA A 145 11.04 3.83 14.57
N ILE A 146 11.03 3.71 13.25
CA ILE A 146 11.00 4.86 12.32
C ILE A 146 9.74 5.70 12.58
N LEU A 147 8.58 5.09 12.75
CA LEU A 147 7.32 5.78 12.99
C LEU A 147 7.17 6.38 14.40
N GLU A 148 8.00 5.96 15.36
CA GLU A 148 8.11 6.61 16.67
C GLU A 148 8.99 7.88 16.62
N HIS A 149 9.89 7.96 15.64
CA HIS A 149 10.80 9.09 15.49
C HIS A 149 10.33 10.10 14.43
N PHE A 150 9.79 9.61 13.32
CA PHE A 150 9.35 10.41 12.18
C PHE A 150 7.83 10.32 12.01
N PRO A 151 7.12 11.45 11.82
CA PRO A 151 5.71 11.42 11.49
C PRO A 151 5.52 10.79 10.10
N GLY A 152 4.48 9.99 9.92
CA GLY A 152 4.19 9.39 8.62
C GLY A 152 3.53 8.02 8.70
N GLY A 153 3.70 7.25 7.63
CA GLY A 153 3.24 5.88 7.54
C GLY A 153 3.96 5.10 6.45
N PHE A 154 4.00 3.78 6.61
CA PHE A 154 4.36 2.83 5.58
C PHE A 154 3.10 2.31 4.88
N TYR A 155 3.11 2.29 3.55
CA TYR A 155 1.98 1.90 2.71
C TYR A 155 2.43 0.83 1.73
N ALA A 156 1.73 -0.30 1.64
CA ALA A 156 2.07 -1.32 0.65
C ALA A 156 1.95 -0.76 -0.77
N ASP A 157 2.88 -1.09 -1.67
CA ASP A 157 2.78 -0.73 -3.09
C ASP A 157 1.67 -1.54 -3.78
N THR A 158 0.47 -0.99 -3.68
CA THR A 158 -0.79 -1.55 -4.16
C THR A 158 -1.64 -0.40 -4.66
N ALA A 159 -2.60 -0.67 -5.55
CA ALA A 159 -3.44 0.37 -6.14
C ALA A 159 -4.24 1.20 -5.11
N ASP A 160 -4.42 0.72 -3.88
CA ASP A 160 -5.11 1.42 -2.80
C ASP A 160 -4.22 1.70 -1.58
N PHE A 161 -2.90 1.49 -1.69
CA PHE A 161 -1.91 1.72 -0.63
C PHE A 161 -2.21 0.94 0.66
N LYS A 162 -2.76 -0.27 0.53
CA LYS A 162 -3.13 -1.13 1.67
C LYS A 162 -2.51 -2.53 1.56
N PRO A 163 -2.12 -3.15 2.69
CA PRO A 163 -2.16 -2.64 4.07
C PRO A 163 -1.21 -1.46 4.32
N SER A 164 -1.46 -0.71 5.39
CA SER A 164 -0.62 0.40 5.84
C SER A 164 -0.34 0.35 7.34
N ILE A 165 0.80 0.92 7.75
CA ILE A 165 1.28 1.04 9.13
C ILE A 165 1.49 2.52 9.39
N LEU A 166 0.79 3.07 10.39
CA LEU A 166 0.78 4.51 10.64
C LEU A 166 1.48 4.82 11.97
N GLY A 167 2.24 5.92 12.01
CA GLY A 167 2.82 6.43 13.24
C GLY A 167 1.77 6.99 14.20
N ARG A 168 2.13 7.10 15.48
CA ARG A 168 1.27 7.74 16.48
C ARG A 168 1.27 9.26 16.22
N ARG A 169 0.07 9.83 16.12
CA ARG A 169 -0.15 11.27 16.00
C ARG A 169 -0.05 11.97 17.34
#